data_AF-A0A8J2KLD1-F1
#
_entry.id   AF-A0A8J2KLD1-F1
#
_cell.length_a   1.000
_cell.length_b   1.000
_cell.length_c   1.000
_cell.angle_alpha   90.00
_cell.angle_beta   90.00
_cell.angle_gamma   90.00
#
_symmetry.space_group_name_H-M   'P 1'
#
loop_
_entity.id
_entity.type
_entity.pdbx_description
1 polymer ?
#
loop_
_entity_poly.entity_id
_entity_poly.type
_entity_poly.pdbx_seq_one_letter_code
_entity_poly.pdbx_strand_id
1 'polypeptide(L)'
;MVIASSVASWYFSRKRANLKCVVVESIVRLFKYHAGSVALGSAVITLVKIPRLVLSFSERVLRKWEESWTWAKYLKKGCGCCLACFEKCIKYVHHNAYTVIAIQGVDFCPASRLALSALVQNALQVAVINSTGDFVLFLAKCITAALTGLIALVIFRSDDSLY
;
A
#
# COMPACT_ATOMS: atom_id res chain seq x y z
N MET A 1 -1.31 -4.69 -7.17
CA MET A 1 -1.83 -5.81 -7.97
C MET A 1 -0.78 -6.43 -8.89
N VAL A 2 -0.13 -5.68 -9.80
CA VAL A 2 0.92 -6.23 -10.70
C VAL A 2 2.00 -6.97 -9.91
N ILE A 3 2.58 -6.32 -8.89
CA ILE A 3 3.62 -6.92 -8.04
C ILE A 3 3.11 -8.22 -7.38
N ALA A 4 1.93 -8.18 -6.77
CA ALA A 4 1.33 -9.36 -6.15
C ALA A 4 1.11 -10.50 -7.16
N SER A 5 0.66 -10.18 -8.38
CA SER A 5 0.47 -11.16 -9.45
C SER A 5 1.80 -11.72 -9.96
N SER A 6 2.83 -10.89 -10.08
CA SER A 6 4.16 -11.33 -10.49
C SER A 6 4.80 -12.24 -9.44
N VAL A 7 4.72 -11.86 -8.17
CA VAL A 7 5.23 -12.65 -7.05
C VAL A 7 4.45 -13.96 -6.93
N ALA A 8 3.12 -13.94 -6.99
CA ALA A 8 2.31 -15.15 -6.97
C ALA A 8 2.64 -16.08 -8.14
N SER A 9 2.73 -15.55 -9.36
CA SER A 9 3.06 -16.33 -10.56
C SER A 9 4.46 -16.92 -10.50
N TRP A 10 5.43 -16.23 -9.92
CA TRP A 10 6.79 -16.76 -9.73
C TRP A 10 6.87 -17.78 -8.60
N TYR A 11 6.26 -17.47 -7.45
CA TYR A 11 6.29 -18.29 -6.25
C TYR A 11 5.62 -19.65 -6.46
N PHE A 12 4.43 -19.65 -7.07
CA PHE A 12 3.64 -20.86 -7.31
C PHE A 12 3.99 -21.59 -8.63
N SER A 13 4.90 -21.06 -9.45
CA SER A 13 5.33 -21.76 -10.67
C SER A 13 6.28 -22.91 -10.36
N ARG A 14 5.93 -24.10 -10.86
CA ARG A 14 6.74 -25.32 -10.75
C ARG A 14 7.96 -25.30 -11.68
N LYS A 15 7.89 -24.59 -12.81
CA LYS A 15 8.95 -24.52 -13.84
C LYS A 15 9.45 -23.08 -13.97
N ARG A 16 10.20 -22.62 -12.96
CA ARG A 16 10.72 -21.23 -12.89
C ARG A 16 11.60 -20.84 -14.08
N ALA A 17 12.32 -21.79 -14.69
CA ALA A 17 13.17 -21.55 -15.86
C ALA A 17 12.41 -21.09 -17.12
N ASN A 18 11.11 -21.38 -17.21
CA ASN A 18 10.27 -20.98 -18.35
C ASN A 18 9.60 -19.61 -18.16
N LEU A 19 9.74 -19.00 -16.98
CA LEU A 19 9.17 -17.69 -16.69
C LEU A 19 10.02 -16.59 -17.32
N LYS A 20 9.69 -16.18 -18.54
CA LYS A 20 10.28 -15.00 -19.18
C LYS A 20 9.36 -13.80 -18.97
N CYS A 21 9.91 -12.69 -18.45
CA CYS A 21 9.22 -11.40 -18.31
C CYS A 21 7.89 -11.45 -17.50
N VAL A 22 7.90 -12.08 -16.32
CA VAL A 22 6.72 -12.23 -15.43
C VAL A 22 5.99 -10.92 -15.14
N VAL A 23 6.73 -9.81 -15.05
CA VAL A 23 6.16 -8.47 -14.81
C VAL A 23 5.28 -8.04 -15.98
N VAL A 24 5.75 -8.21 -17.22
CA VAL A 24 4.99 -7.84 -18.43
C VAL A 24 3.73 -8.70 -18.54
N GLU A 25 3.86 -10.00 -18.30
CA GLU A 25 2.71 -10.91 -18.31
C GLU A 25 1.67 -10.51 -17.26
N SER A 26 2.12 -10.11 -16.07
CA SER A 26 1.25 -9.63 -14.98
C SER A 26 0.53 -8.32 -15.35
N ILE A 27 1.19 -7.42 -16.09
CA ILE A 27 0.59 -6.18 -16.60
C ILE A 27 -0.50 -6.52 -17.63
N VAL A 28 -0.22 -7.40 -18.59
CA VAL A 28 -1.22 -7.83 -19.58
C VAL A 28 -2.41 -8.49 -18.89
N ARG A 29 -2.16 -9.36 -17.92
CA ARG A 29 -3.20 -10.04 -17.14
C ARG A 29 -4.04 -9.06 -16.34
N LEU A 30 -3.43 -8.01 -15.77
CA LEU A 30 -4.12 -6.94 -15.08
C LEU A 30 -5.16 -6.28 -15.99
N PHE A 31 -4.75 -5.81 -17.17
CA PHE A 31 -5.63 -5.10 -18.07
C PHE A 31 -6.69 -6.01 -18.70
N LYS A 32 -6.33 -7.26 -19.01
CA LYS A 32 -7.24 -8.20 -19.67
C LYS A 32 -8.30 -8.79 -18.73
N TYR A 33 -7.96 -9.07 -17.47
CA TYR A 33 -8.83 -9.82 -16.57
C TYR A 33 -9.23 -9.08 -15.29
N HIS A 34 -8.43 -8.11 -14.83
CA HIS A 34 -8.61 -7.51 -13.51
C HIS A 34 -8.86 -6.00 -13.53
N ALA A 35 -9.00 -5.38 -14.70
CA ALA A 35 -9.28 -3.95 -14.84
C ALA A 35 -10.54 -3.53 -14.07
N GLY A 36 -11.62 -4.33 -14.12
CA GLY A 36 -12.85 -4.06 -13.38
C GLY A 36 -12.67 -4.08 -11.85
N SER A 37 -11.89 -5.03 -11.33
CA SER A 37 -11.56 -5.11 -9.90
C SER A 37 -10.70 -3.92 -9.43
N VAL A 38 -9.80 -3.43 -10.29
CA VAL A 38 -9.01 -2.21 -10.01
C VAL A 38 -9.88 -0.97 -10.06
N ALA A 39 -10.78 -0.86 -11.04
CA ALA A 39 -11.71 0.26 -11.17
C ALA A 39 -12.66 0.35 -9.97
N LEU A 40 -13.32 -0.77 -9.63
CA LEU A 40 -14.20 -0.85 -8.46
C LEU A 40 -13.47 -0.48 -7.18
N GLY A 41 -12.27 -1.05 -6.98
CA GLY A 41 -11.52 -0.78 -5.78
C GLY A 41 -11.06 0.69 -5.67
N SER A 42 -10.71 1.30 -6.81
CA SER A 42 -10.36 2.72 -6.88
C SER A 42 -11.55 3.63 -6.62
N ALA A 43 -12.74 3.26 -7.11
CA ALA A 43 -13.98 3.99 -6.86
C ALA A 43 -14.32 3.98 -5.35
N VAL A 44 -14.24 2.83 -4.69
CA VAL A 44 -14.51 2.71 -3.24
C VAL A 44 -13.53 3.55 -2.41
N ILE A 45 -12.23 3.50 -2.71
CA ILE A 45 -11.23 4.33 -2.01
C ILE A 45 -11.55 5.83 -2.22
N THR A 46 -11.94 6.21 -3.43
CA THR A 46 -12.28 7.60 -3.76
C THR A 46 -13.52 8.07 -3.01
N LEU A 47 -14.57 7.24 -2.91
CA LEU A 47 -15.77 7.54 -2.13
C LEU A 47 -15.46 7.86 -0.66
N VAL A 48 -14.48 7.17 -0.06
CA VAL A 48 -14.03 7.44 1.32
C VAL A 48 -13.12 8.67 1.40
N LYS A 49 -12.34 8.94 0.35
CA LYS A 49 -11.41 10.06 0.29
C LYS A 49 -12.12 11.41 0.11
N ILE A 50 -13.23 11.45 -0.61
CA ILE A 50 -13.99 12.69 -0.89
C ILE A 50 -14.45 13.38 0.40
N PRO A 51 -15.12 12.73 1.37
CA PRO A 51 -15.51 13.36 2.63
C PRO A 51 -14.33 13.99 3.39
N ARG A 52 -13.19 13.32 3.44
CA ARG A 52 -11.96 13.85 4.08
C ARG A 52 -11.44 15.08 3.34
N LEU A 53 -11.50 15.07 2.01
CA LEU A 53 -11.11 16.23 1.19
C LEU A 53 -12.04 17.42 1.44
N VAL A 54 -13.35 17.19 1.50
CA VAL A 54 -14.35 18.24 1.81
C VAL A 54 -14.11 18.84 3.19
N LEU A 55 -13.87 18.02 4.22
CA LEU A 55 -13.55 18.52 5.57
C LEU A 55 -12.23 19.31 5.61
N SER A 56 -11.21 18.84 4.90
CA SER A 56 -9.92 19.54 4.82
C SER A 56 -10.04 20.85 4.04
N PHE A 57 -10.92 20.89 3.04
CA PHE A 57 -11.20 22.09 2.26
C PHE A 57 -12.00 23.12 3.07
N SER A 58 -13.04 22.68 3.80
CA SER A 58 -13.81 23.56 4.67
C SER A 58 -12.94 24.18 5.76
N GLU A 59 -11.95 23.46 6.28
CA GLU A 59 -10.89 24.04 7.14
C GLU A 59 -10.13 25.19 6.52
N ARG A 60 -9.70 25.05 5.28
CA ARG A 60 -8.93 26.12 4.64
C ARG A 60 -9.76 27.38 4.43
N VAL A 61 -11.04 27.22 4.10
CA VAL A 61 -11.96 28.33 3.83
C VAL A 61 -12.43 29.01 5.12
N LEU A 62 -12.82 28.22 6.13
CA LEU A 62 -13.42 28.72 7.36
C LEU A 62 -12.39 29.10 8.44
N ARG A 63 -11.09 28.86 8.25
CA ARG A 63 -10.04 29.23 9.21
C ARG A 63 -10.07 30.72 9.59
N LYS A 64 -10.56 31.60 8.71
CA LYS A 64 -10.73 33.04 8.98
C LYS A 64 -11.90 33.38 9.91
N TRP A 65 -12.86 32.49 10.07
CA TRP A 65 -14.11 32.70 10.83
C TRP A 65 -14.21 31.75 12.04
N GLU A 66 -13.21 30.88 12.25
CA GLU A 66 -13.24 29.76 13.19
C GLU A 66 -13.04 30.19 14.66
N GLU A 67 -12.83 31.47 14.94
CA GLU A 67 -12.65 31.98 16.32
C GLU A 67 -13.94 31.99 17.15
N SER A 68 -15.11 31.94 16.52
CA SER A 68 -16.38 32.16 17.23
C SER A 68 -16.96 30.93 17.95
N TRP A 69 -16.58 29.69 17.60
CA TRP A 69 -17.22 28.48 18.16
C TRP A 69 -16.23 27.35 18.47
N THR A 70 -15.88 27.18 19.75
CA THR A 70 -14.87 26.22 20.22
C THR A 70 -15.29 24.76 20.00
N TRP A 71 -16.58 24.42 20.13
CA TRP A 71 -17.09 23.05 19.96
C TRP A 71 -16.95 22.53 18.52
N ALA A 72 -17.07 23.41 17.52
CA ALA A 72 -16.96 23.06 16.11
C ALA A 72 -15.54 22.59 15.75
N LYS A 73 -14.50 23.14 16.39
CA LYS A 73 -13.10 22.71 16.22
C LYS A 73 -12.88 21.27 16.68
N TYR A 74 -13.41 20.91 17.84
CA TYR A 74 -13.27 19.56 18.38
C TYR A 74 -14.04 18.53 17.56
N LEU A 75 -15.28 18.85 17.14
CA LEU A 75 -16.09 17.97 16.30
C LEU A 75 -15.39 17.69 14.96
N LYS A 76 -14.88 18.73 14.31
CA LYS A 76 -14.16 18.61 13.03
C LYS A 76 -12.87 17.79 13.16
N LYS A 77 -12.08 18.02 14.21
CA LYS A 77 -10.87 17.24 14.49
C LYS A 77 -11.21 15.77 14.74
N GLY A 78 -12.29 15.50 15.48
CA GLY A 78 -12.82 14.15 15.70
C GLY A 78 -13.24 13.46 14.41
N CYS A 79 -14.15 14.07 13.65
CA CYS A 79 -14.61 13.55 12.36
C CYS A 79 -13.48 13.36 11.36
N GLY A 80 -12.53 14.30 11.31
CA GLY A 80 -11.33 14.21 10.46
C GLY A 80 -10.44 13.02 10.84
N CYS A 81 -10.24 12.77 12.14
CA CYS A 81 -9.50 11.61 12.62
C CYS A 81 -10.21 10.30 12.26
N CYS A 82 -11.51 10.19 12.53
CA CYS A 82 -12.30 8.99 12.24
C CYS A 82 -12.28 8.66 10.73
N LEU A 83 -12.47 9.66 9.86
CA LEU A 83 -12.40 9.46 8.41
C LEU A 83 -10.98 9.11 7.94
N ALA A 84 -9.94 9.67 8.56
CA ALA A 84 -8.57 9.28 8.26
C ALA A 84 -8.28 7.83 8.67
N CYS A 85 -8.77 7.38 9.83
CA CYS A 85 -8.68 5.99 10.28
C CYS A 85 -9.45 5.05 9.36
N PHE A 86 -10.67 5.43 8.96
CA PHE A 86 -11.48 4.64 8.04
C PHE A 86 -10.83 4.53 6.65
N GLU A 87 -10.30 5.62 6.11
CA GLU A 87 -9.55 5.62 4.85
C GLU A 87 -8.33 4.68 4.92
N LYS A 88 -7.57 4.72 6.02
CA LYS A 88 -6.43 3.82 6.24
C LYS A 88 -6.88 2.35 6.31
N CYS A 89 -7.95 2.06 7.03
CA CYS A 89 -8.51 0.71 7.15
C CYS A 89 -8.93 0.17 5.78
N ILE A 90 -9.70 0.95 5.02
CA ILE A 90 -10.14 0.56 3.67
C ILE A 90 -8.93 0.33 2.75
N LYS A 91 -7.94 1.24 2.74
CA LYS A 91 -6.72 1.05 1.95
C LYS A 91 -5.98 -0.24 2.32
N TYR A 92 -5.89 -0.55 3.60
CA TYR A 92 -5.26 -1.77 4.10
C TYR A 92 -6.02 -3.03 3.63
N VAL A 93 -7.35 -3.02 3.71
CA VAL A 93 -8.20 -4.12 3.22
C VAL A 93 -8.04 -4.30 1.71
N HIS A 94 -8.07 -3.22 0.93
CA HIS A 94 -7.90 -3.28 -0.53
C HIS A 94 -6.53 -3.84 -0.92
N HIS A 95 -5.47 -3.48 -0.19
CA HIS A 95 -4.13 -4.01 -0.43
C HIS A 95 -4.12 -5.54 -0.29
N ASN A 96 -4.69 -6.06 0.81
CA ASN A 96 -4.79 -7.49 1.07
C ASN A 96 -5.74 -8.20 0.10
N ALA A 97 -6.86 -7.58 -0.26
CA ALA A 97 -7.80 -8.10 -1.25
C ALA A 97 -7.11 -8.29 -2.62
N TYR A 98 -6.32 -7.32 -3.10
CA TYR A 98 -5.60 -7.47 -4.35
C TYR A 98 -4.54 -8.59 -4.32
N THR A 99 -3.97 -8.91 -3.16
CA THR A 99 -3.11 -10.07 -2.98
C THR A 99 -3.91 -11.37 -3.14
N VAL A 100 -5.11 -11.45 -2.55
CA VAL A 100 -6.01 -12.60 -2.73
C VAL A 100 -6.42 -12.76 -4.19
N ILE A 101 -6.79 -11.68 -4.89
CA ILE A 101 -7.12 -11.73 -6.32
C ILE A 101 -5.93 -12.23 -7.13
N ALA A 102 -4.70 -11.78 -6.82
CA ALA A 102 -3.51 -12.21 -7.52
C ALA A 102 -3.20 -13.71 -7.35
N ILE A 103 -3.55 -14.29 -6.20
CA ILE A 103 -3.30 -15.71 -5.89
C ILE A 103 -4.43 -16.60 -6.42
N GLN A 104 -5.69 -16.23 -6.19
CA GLN A 104 -6.85 -17.08 -6.46
C GLN A 104 -7.58 -16.74 -7.76
N GLY A 105 -7.34 -15.56 -8.35
CA GLY A 105 -8.00 -15.13 -9.59
C GLY A 105 -9.48 -14.79 -9.46
N VAL A 106 -10.00 -14.57 -8.25
CA VAL A 106 -11.43 -14.26 -7.99
C VAL A 106 -11.71 -12.75 -8.05
N ASP A 107 -12.99 -12.37 -8.17
CA ASP A 107 -13.41 -10.96 -8.21
C ASP A 107 -13.14 -10.20 -6.89
N PHE A 108 -13.17 -8.86 -6.97
CA PHE A 108 -12.85 -7.98 -5.84
C PHE A 108 -13.70 -8.21 -4.57
N CYS A 109 -15.01 -8.39 -4.69
CA CYS A 109 -15.89 -8.55 -3.53
C CYS A 109 -15.61 -9.85 -2.75
N PRO A 110 -15.61 -11.05 -3.37
CA PRO A 110 -15.24 -12.28 -2.66
C PRO A 110 -13.81 -12.24 -2.13
N ALA A 111 -12.84 -11.70 -2.90
CA ALA A 111 -11.47 -11.53 -2.42
C ALA A 111 -11.38 -10.64 -1.18
N SER A 112 -12.14 -9.54 -1.15
CA SER A 112 -12.16 -8.61 -0.02
C SER A 112 -12.76 -9.25 1.22
N ARG A 113 -13.83 -10.06 1.07
CA ARG A 113 -14.41 -10.82 2.18
C ARG A 113 -13.41 -11.82 2.76
N LEU A 114 -12.72 -12.57 1.89
CA LEU A 114 -11.72 -13.53 2.32
C LEU A 114 -10.51 -12.86 2.99
N ALA A 115 -10.04 -11.74 2.44
CA ALA A 115 -8.98 -10.95 3.04
C ALA A 115 -9.39 -10.41 4.41
N LEU A 116 -10.59 -9.85 4.53
CA LEU A 116 -11.13 -9.36 5.81
C LEU A 116 -11.26 -10.48 6.84
N SER A 117 -11.83 -11.63 6.48
CA SER A 117 -11.97 -12.75 7.40
C SER A 117 -10.61 -13.25 7.87
N ALA A 118 -9.63 -13.37 6.97
CA ALA A 118 -8.27 -13.75 7.31
C ALA A 118 -7.60 -12.75 8.26
N LEU A 119 -7.77 -11.45 8.01
CA LEU A 119 -7.24 -10.37 8.84
C LEU A 119 -7.85 -10.36 10.26
N VAL A 120 -9.17 -10.54 10.38
CA VAL A 120 -9.86 -10.49 11.66
C VAL A 120 -9.64 -11.76 12.48
N GLN A 121 -9.71 -12.94 11.85
CA GLN A 121 -9.53 -14.22 12.55
C GLN A 121 -8.09 -14.43 13.03
N ASN A 122 -7.10 -13.87 12.33
CA ASN A 122 -5.69 -14.07 12.63
C ASN A 122 -4.96 -12.74 12.88
N ALA A 123 -5.64 -11.76 13.49
CA ALA A 123 -5.12 -10.41 13.66
C ALA A 123 -3.74 -10.36 14.34
N LEU A 124 -3.54 -11.16 15.39
CA LEU A 124 -2.25 -11.25 16.10
C LEU A 124 -1.14 -11.80 15.20
N GLN A 125 -1.41 -12.87 14.46
CA GLN A 125 -0.43 -13.47 13.55
C GLN A 125 -0.06 -12.50 12.43
N VAL A 126 -1.05 -11.81 11.85
CA VAL A 126 -0.83 -10.80 10.82
C VAL A 126 0.02 -9.66 11.35
N ALA A 127 -0.25 -9.17 12.57
CA ALA A 127 0.54 -8.12 13.19
C ALA A 127 2.00 -8.55 13.41
N VAL A 128 2.23 -9.77 13.88
CA VAL A 128 3.57 -10.35 14.07
C VAL A 128 4.32 -10.47 12.75
N ILE A 129 3.68 -11.00 11.70
CA ILE A 129 4.29 -11.17 10.37
C ILE A 129 4.65 -9.81 9.76
N ASN A 130 3.75 -8.83 9.83
CA ASN A 130 4.04 -7.49 9.30
C ASN A 130 5.19 -6.82 10.06
N SER A 131 5.18 -6.88 11.40
CA SER A 131 6.26 -6.33 12.22
C SER A 131 7.62 -6.98 11.93
N THR A 132 7.63 -8.30 11.76
CA THR A 132 8.85 -9.05 11.42
C THR A 132 9.35 -8.69 10.02
N GLY A 133 8.46 -8.55 9.05
CA GLY A 133 8.79 -8.09 7.70
C GLY A 133 9.38 -6.68 7.69
N ASP A 134 8.78 -5.75 8.44
CA ASP A 134 9.27 -4.38 8.58
C ASP A 134 10.68 -4.34 9.19
N PHE A 135 10.94 -5.18 10.19
CA PHE A 135 12.27 -5.33 10.78
C PHE A 135 13.31 -5.84 9.78
N VAL A 136 12.98 -6.87 9.01
CA VAL A 136 13.88 -7.42 7.97
C VAL A 136 14.16 -6.39 6.88
N LEU A 137 13.13 -5.66 6.42
CA LEU A 137 13.29 -4.60 5.42
C LEU A 137 14.11 -3.42 5.95
N PHE A 138 13.99 -3.10 7.25
CA PHE A 138 14.83 -2.10 7.89
C PHE A 138 16.31 -2.50 7.87
N LEU A 139 16.63 -3.73 8.28
CA LEU A 139 18.00 -4.24 8.22
C LEU A 139 18.57 -4.24 6.80
N ALA A 140 17.76 -4.68 5.83
CA ALA A 140 18.14 -4.66 4.41
C ALA A 140 18.49 -3.23 3.95
N LYS A 141 17.70 -2.21 4.32
CA LYS A 141 17.98 -0.81 4.00
C LYS A 141 19.27 -0.29 4.66
N CYS A 142 19.53 -0.66 5.91
CA CYS A 142 20.76 -0.27 6.60
C CYS A 142 22.00 -0.86 5.90
N ILE A 143 21.95 -2.15 5.56
CA ILE A 143 23.05 -2.84 4.88
C ILE A 143 23.28 -2.25 3.49
N THR A 144 22.22 -2.05 2.70
CA THR A 144 22.38 -1.47 1.35
C THR A 144 22.91 -0.05 1.41
N ALA A 145 22.46 0.78 2.35
CA ALA A 145 22.99 2.13 2.55
C ALA A 145 24.48 2.11 2.95
N ALA A 146 24.88 1.24 3.88
CA ALA A 146 26.27 1.11 4.33
C ALA A 146 27.20 0.64 3.19
N LEU A 147 26.79 -0.39 2.45
CA LEU A 147 27.55 -0.90 1.31
C LEU A 147 27.70 0.14 0.20
N THR A 148 26.59 0.79 -0.17
CA THR A 148 26.61 1.84 -1.21
C THR A 148 27.48 3.02 -0.77
N GLY A 149 27.39 3.41 0.50
CA GLY A 149 28.24 4.46 1.09
C GLY A 149 29.72 4.09 1.08
N LEU A 150 30.08 2.85 1.45
CA LEU A 150 31.45 2.38 1.43
C LEU A 150 32.02 2.33 0.00
N ILE A 151 31.26 1.81 -0.96
CA ILE A 151 31.64 1.81 -2.38
C ILE A 151 31.86 3.25 -2.87
N ALA A 152 30.94 4.16 -2.57
CA ALA A 152 31.07 5.57 -2.94
C ALA A 152 32.32 6.22 -2.33
N LEU A 153 32.65 5.93 -1.06
CA LEU A 153 33.86 6.44 -0.40
C LEU A 153 35.14 5.87 -1.01
N VAL A 154 35.15 4.60 -1.42
CA VAL A 154 36.30 3.99 -2.10
C VAL A 154 36.51 4.66 -3.47
N ILE A 155 35.44 4.83 -4.25
CA ILE A 155 35.50 5.52 -5.55
C ILE A 155 36.02 6.95 -5.38
N PHE A 156 35.49 7.70 -4.41
CA PHE A 156 35.91 9.08 -4.15
C PHE A 156 37.36 9.17 -3.67
N ARG A 157 37.87 8.16 -2.96
CA ARG A 157 39.29 8.09 -2.58
C ARG A 157 40.22 7.69 -3.72
N SER A 158 39.74 6.91 -4.69
CA SER A 158 40.55 6.50 -5.85
C SER A 158 40.61 7.55 -6.97
N ASP A 159 39.76 8.58 -6.91
CA ASP A 159 39.76 9.68 -7.86
C ASP A 159 40.81 10.73 -7.42
N ASP A 160 42.06 10.52 -7.81
CA ASP A 160 43.20 11.44 -7.60
C ASP A 160 43.05 12.78 -8.36
N SER A 161 41.93 12.99 -9.08
CA SER A 161 41.63 14.22 -9.83
C SER A 161 41.07 15.37 -8.97
N LEU A 162 40.90 15.14 -7.65
CA LEU A 162 40.35 16.08 -6.67
C LEU A 162 41.39 16.69 -5.71
N TYR A 163 42.69 16.43 -5.94
CA TYR A 163 43.81 17.10 -5.26
C TYR A 163 44.74 17.78 -6.26
#